data_AF-A0AAV7CNT2-F1
#
_entry.id   AF-A0AAV7CNT2-F1
#
_cell.length_a   1.000
_cell.length_b   1.000
_cell.length_c   1.000
_cell.angle_alpha   90.00
_cell.angle_beta   90.00
_cell.angle_gamma   90.00
#
_symmetry.space_group_name_H-M   'P 1'
#
loop_
_entity.id
_entity.type
_entity.pdbx_description
1 polymer ?
#
loop_
_entity_poly.entity_id
_entity_poly.type
_entity_poly.pdbx_seq_one_letter_code
_entity_poly.pdbx_strand_id
1 'polypeptide(L)'
;MTELPPELTNFGLGPRTFKRRTNERSGDRSDWTDTPADKERKAREKREGKASSKKGDEIPQVSERDKRLSEQVSMYNDSKRSQSLIDLHRKKLKRKADEDKDKPKERRAFDREQDLQVNRFDDAQKKALLRKSKELNTKFSHGNSSMFL
;
A
#
# COMPACT_ATOMS: atom_id res chain seq x y z
N MET A 1 -14.26 39.29 -18.23
CA MET A 1 -13.15 38.40 -17.84
C MET A 1 -13.64 36.96 -17.87
N THR A 2 -13.73 36.37 -19.06
CA THR A 2 -14.35 35.05 -19.28
C THR A 2 -13.56 34.23 -20.29
N GLU A 3 -12.24 34.19 -20.14
CA GLU A 3 -11.38 33.32 -20.96
C GLU A 3 -10.88 32.15 -20.12
N LEU A 4 -11.10 30.95 -20.64
CA LEU A 4 -10.65 29.70 -20.01
C LEU A 4 -9.15 29.49 -20.29
N PRO A 5 -8.42 28.82 -19.37
CA PRO A 5 -7.02 28.47 -19.59
C PRO A 5 -6.83 27.72 -20.92
N PRO A 6 -5.73 27.97 -21.66
CA PRO A 6 -5.50 27.41 -23.00
C PRO A 6 -5.51 25.87 -23.03
N GLU A 7 -5.22 25.23 -21.90
CA GLU A 7 -5.24 23.77 -21.71
C GLU A 7 -6.65 23.17 -21.68
N LEU A 8 -7.69 23.99 -21.51
CA LEU A 8 -9.07 23.59 -21.20
C LEU A 8 -10.07 24.09 -22.24
N THR A 9 -9.61 24.28 -23.47
CA THR A 9 -10.40 24.84 -24.58
C THR A 9 -11.50 23.90 -25.09
N ASN A 10 -11.39 22.59 -24.88
CA ASN A 10 -12.31 21.57 -25.43
C ASN A 10 -13.01 20.75 -24.34
N PHE A 11 -13.83 21.39 -23.49
CA PHE A 11 -14.67 20.73 -22.48
C PHE A 11 -15.88 19.95 -23.06
N GLY A 12 -15.68 19.15 -24.10
CA GLY A 12 -16.72 18.23 -24.58
C GLY A 12 -17.92 18.87 -25.28
N LEU A 13 -17.84 20.15 -25.67
CA LEU A 13 -18.86 20.82 -26.50
C LEU A 13 -18.76 20.49 -28.01
N GLY A 14 -17.93 19.51 -28.40
CA GLY A 14 -17.75 19.07 -29.79
C GLY A 14 -17.61 17.56 -29.91
N PRO A 15 -17.71 17.01 -31.14
CA PRO A 15 -17.65 15.57 -31.38
C PRO A 15 -16.36 14.97 -30.81
N ARG A 16 -16.52 13.99 -29.92
CA ARG A 16 -15.41 13.34 -29.19
C ARG A 16 -14.67 12.39 -30.14
N THR A 17 -13.49 12.79 -30.59
CA THR A 17 -12.58 11.91 -31.36
C THR A 17 -11.37 11.53 -30.50
N PHE A 18 -10.86 10.31 -30.68
CA PHE A 18 -9.63 9.88 -30.00
C PHE A 18 -8.41 10.61 -30.62
N LYS A 19 -7.46 11.03 -29.78
CA LYS A 19 -6.20 11.61 -30.26
C LYS A 19 -5.38 10.52 -30.97
N ARG A 20 -5.10 10.72 -32.26
CA ARG A 20 -4.31 9.79 -33.09
C ARG A 20 -2.81 9.79 -32.78
N ARG A 21 -2.31 10.77 -32.02
CA ARG A 21 -0.91 10.92 -31.62
C ARG A 21 -0.80 11.20 -30.13
N THR A 22 0.26 10.70 -29.50
CA THR A 22 0.57 10.93 -28.09
C THR A 22 0.88 12.42 -27.88
N ASN A 23 0.15 13.08 -26.97
CA ASN A 23 0.43 14.47 -26.64
C ASN A 23 1.60 14.53 -25.65
N GLU A 24 2.76 15.00 -26.12
CA GLU A 24 4.00 15.17 -25.33
C GLU A 24 3.87 16.22 -24.21
N ARG A 25 2.83 17.07 -24.25
CA ARG A 25 2.54 18.10 -23.23
C ARG A 25 1.80 17.57 -22.01
N SER A 26 1.20 16.40 -22.09
CA SER A 26 0.61 15.78 -20.91
C SER A 26 1.69 14.94 -20.25
N GLY A 27 1.82 15.09 -18.93
CA GLY A 27 2.93 14.61 -18.10
C GLY A 27 3.30 13.13 -18.25
N ASP A 28 4.23 12.67 -17.42
CA ASP A 28 4.80 11.34 -17.59
C ASP A 28 3.72 10.24 -17.50
N ARG A 29 3.61 9.43 -18.56
CA ARG A 29 2.69 8.29 -18.65
C ARG A 29 3.41 6.94 -18.55
N SER A 30 4.75 6.98 -18.42
CA SER A 30 5.60 5.79 -18.42
C SER A 30 5.30 4.79 -17.31
N ASP A 31 4.63 5.22 -16.25
CA ASP A 31 4.19 4.34 -15.16
C ASP A 31 3.35 3.16 -15.68
N TRP A 32 2.47 3.41 -16.65
CA TRP A 32 1.56 2.41 -17.23
C TRP A 32 1.80 2.14 -18.72
N THR A 33 2.42 3.05 -19.47
CA THR A 33 2.64 2.85 -20.92
C THR A 33 3.93 2.11 -21.26
N ASP A 34 4.91 2.06 -20.36
CA ASP A 34 6.20 1.42 -20.67
C ASP A 34 6.10 -0.11 -20.54
N THR A 35 6.55 -0.80 -21.59
CA THR A 35 6.77 -2.24 -21.56
C THR A 35 7.97 -2.57 -20.66
N PRO A 36 8.11 -3.82 -20.15
CA PRO A 36 9.26 -4.20 -19.35
C PRO A 36 10.62 -3.92 -20.03
N ALA A 37 10.70 -4.11 -21.35
CA ALA A 37 11.90 -3.81 -22.14
C ALA A 37 12.17 -2.29 -22.22
N ASP A 38 11.14 -1.46 -22.35
CA ASP A 38 11.28 0.00 -22.34
C ASP A 38 11.75 0.51 -20.97
N LYS A 39 11.26 -0.09 -19.88
CA LYS A 39 11.71 0.23 -18.51
C LYS A 39 13.20 -0.05 -18.31
N GLU A 40 13.69 -1.19 -18.80
CA GLU A 40 15.10 -1.55 -18.73
C GLU A 40 15.98 -0.60 -19.56
N ARG A 41 15.58 -0.29 -20.79
CA ARG A 41 16.28 0.67 -21.65
C ARG A 41 16.35 2.06 -21.00
N LYS A 42 15.22 2.56 -20.48
CA LYS A 42 15.13 3.88 -19.80
C LYS A 42 15.95 3.92 -18.51
N ALA A 43 16.00 2.81 -17.76
CA ALA A 43 16.85 2.70 -16.56
C ALA A 43 18.34 2.73 -16.91
N ARG A 44 18.75 2.05 -17.99
CA ARG A 44 20.12 2.08 -18.50
C ARG A 44 20.51 3.48 -19.00
N GLU A 45 19.64 4.16 -19.74
CA GLU A 45 19.85 5.54 -20.20
C GLU A 45 19.94 6.57 -19.06
N LYS A 46 19.16 6.38 -17.98
CA LYS A 46 19.29 7.18 -16.74
C LYS A 46 20.64 6.96 -16.07
N ARG A 47 21.13 5.71 -15.99
CA ARG A 47 22.46 5.40 -15.42
C ARG A 47 23.60 5.95 -16.28
N GLU A 48 23.43 5.93 -17.61
CA GLU A 48 24.40 6.46 -18.58
C GLU A 48 24.33 8.00 -18.73
N GLY A 49 23.45 8.69 -17.99
CA GLY A 49 23.36 10.16 -17.98
C GLY A 49 22.84 10.80 -19.28
N LYS A 50 22.38 9.99 -20.25
CA LYS A 50 21.93 10.45 -21.58
C LYS A 50 20.46 10.89 -21.60
N ALA A 51 19.67 10.46 -20.61
CA ALA A 51 18.35 11.01 -20.41
C ALA A 51 18.47 12.35 -19.68
N SER A 52 18.16 13.45 -20.36
CA SER A 52 17.91 14.72 -19.68
C SER A 52 16.84 14.46 -18.63
N SER A 53 17.22 14.55 -17.37
CA SER A 53 16.28 14.51 -16.25
C SER A 53 15.35 15.70 -16.43
N LYS A 54 14.23 15.51 -17.13
CA LYS A 54 13.10 16.42 -17.05
C LYS A 54 12.81 16.54 -15.56
N LYS A 55 13.07 17.72 -15.01
CA LYS A 55 12.83 18.11 -13.62
C LYS A 55 11.52 17.48 -13.14
N GLY A 56 11.66 16.44 -12.35
CA GLY A 56 10.58 15.63 -11.83
C GLY A 56 11.20 14.98 -10.61
N ASP A 57 10.68 15.35 -9.45
CA ASP A 57 11.28 15.16 -8.11
C ASP A 57 12.27 16.26 -7.70
N GLU A 58 11.91 17.53 -7.89
CA GLU A 58 12.27 18.51 -6.87
C GLU A 58 11.57 18.06 -5.58
N ILE A 59 12.28 17.32 -4.73
CA ILE A 59 11.88 17.08 -3.34
C ILE A 59 11.44 18.46 -2.82
N PRO A 60 10.20 18.64 -2.36
CA PRO A 60 9.76 19.93 -1.84
C PRO A 60 10.79 20.38 -0.83
N GLN A 61 11.48 21.49 -1.12
CA GLN A 61 12.50 22.03 -0.23
C GLN A 61 11.77 22.42 1.05
N VAL A 62 11.80 21.52 2.04
CA VAL A 62 11.14 21.70 3.33
C VAL A 62 11.72 22.97 3.93
N SER A 63 10.85 23.95 4.22
CA SER A 63 11.32 25.25 4.70
C SER A 63 12.09 25.06 6.00
N GLU A 64 13.08 25.92 6.26
CA GLU A 64 13.86 25.83 7.51
C GLU A 64 12.97 25.92 8.76
N ARG A 65 11.83 26.63 8.66
CA ARG A 65 10.83 26.71 9.74
C ARG A 65 10.20 25.35 10.01
N ASP A 66 9.83 24.61 8.97
CA ASP A 66 9.18 23.30 9.11
C ASP A 66 10.14 22.27 9.72
N LYS A 67 11.44 22.35 9.37
CA LYS A 67 12.48 21.52 9.99
C LYS A 67 12.55 21.77 11.50
N ARG A 68 12.67 23.04 11.92
CA ARG A 68 12.70 23.42 13.35
C ARG A 68 11.44 22.95 14.09
N LEU A 69 10.27 23.13 13.47
CA LEU A 69 9.01 22.67 14.05
C LEU A 69 8.98 21.14 14.21
N SER A 70 9.44 20.40 13.19
CA SER A 70 9.49 18.94 13.25
C SER A 70 10.43 18.42 14.35
N GLU A 71 11.56 19.09 14.57
CA GLU A 71 12.51 18.78 15.64
C GLU A 71 11.88 19.04 17.02
N GLN A 72 11.26 20.20 17.22
CA GLN A 72 10.57 20.53 18.48
C GLN A 72 9.46 19.51 18.80
N VAL A 73 8.67 19.13 17.80
CA VAL A 73 7.62 18.11 17.96
C VAL A 73 8.22 16.74 18.29
N SER A 74 9.34 16.35 17.64
CA SER A 74 10.04 15.11 17.97
C SER A 74 10.52 15.11 19.43
N MET A 75 11.21 16.16 19.87
CA MET A 75 11.71 16.29 21.24
C MET A 75 10.58 16.19 22.29
N TYR A 76 9.44 16.83 22.00
CA TYR A 76 8.26 16.74 22.88
C TYR A 76 7.70 15.31 22.92
N ASN A 77 7.55 14.67 21.75
CA ASN A 77 7.03 13.30 21.67
C ASN A 77 7.94 12.31 22.40
N ASP A 78 9.26 12.44 22.27
CA ASP A 78 10.23 11.54 22.91
C ASP A 78 10.25 11.66 24.44
N SER A 79 10.00 12.86 24.98
CA SER A 79 10.04 13.13 26.42
C SER A 79 8.69 12.97 27.14
N LYS A 80 7.57 13.28 26.47
CA LYS A 80 6.24 13.32 27.09
C LYS A 80 5.30 12.23 26.61
N ARG A 81 5.55 11.59 25.47
CA ARG A 81 4.68 10.54 24.93
C ARG A 81 5.36 9.18 24.98
N SER A 82 4.53 8.14 25.09
CA SER A 82 4.97 6.77 24.86
C SER A 82 5.26 6.55 23.37
N GLN A 83 5.99 5.47 23.07
CA GLN A 83 6.30 5.08 21.69
C GLN A 83 5.04 4.98 20.82
N SER A 84 5.14 5.42 19.57
CA SER A 84 4.07 5.31 18.59
C SER A 84 3.70 3.85 18.34
N LEU A 85 2.43 3.58 18.06
CA LEU A 85 1.95 2.24 17.71
C LEU A 85 2.71 1.67 16.49
N ILE A 86 3.06 2.52 15.54
CA ILE A 86 3.90 2.16 14.38
C ILE A 86 5.29 1.71 14.83
N ASP A 87 5.90 2.44 15.77
CA ASP A 87 7.25 2.15 16.24
C ASP A 87 7.27 0.90 17.12
N LEU A 88 6.24 0.68 17.93
CA LEU A 88 6.02 -0.57 18.66
C LEU A 88 5.90 -1.75 17.69
N HIS A 89 5.13 -1.61 16.61
CA HIS A 89 5.01 -2.65 15.59
C HIS A 89 6.35 -2.92 14.89
N ARG A 90 7.08 -1.87 14.50
CA ARG A 90 8.42 -1.98 13.90
C ARG A 90 9.41 -2.68 14.84
N LYS A 91 9.42 -2.32 16.13
CA LYS A 91 10.24 -2.98 17.15
C LYS A 91 9.87 -4.45 17.33
N LYS A 92 8.57 -4.77 17.33
CA LYS A 92 8.09 -6.16 17.41
C LYS A 92 8.55 -6.99 16.21
N LEU A 93 8.48 -6.45 14.99
CA LEU A 93 8.98 -7.13 13.80
C LEU A 93 10.50 -7.35 13.85
N LYS A 94 11.26 -6.35 14.31
CA LYS A 94 12.72 -6.48 14.48
C LYS A 94 13.08 -7.55 15.50
N ARG A 95 12.45 -7.55 16.69
CA ARG A 95 12.66 -8.57 17.72
C ARG A 95 12.40 -9.98 17.21
N LYS A 96 11.27 -10.19 16.53
CA LYS A 96 10.98 -11.49 15.90
C LYS A 96 12.04 -11.90 14.89
N ALA A 97 12.50 -10.97 14.06
CA ALA A 97 13.54 -11.25 13.09
C ALA A 97 14.89 -11.60 13.74
N ASP A 98 15.24 -10.99 14.87
CA ASP A 98 16.46 -11.30 15.62
C ASP A 98 16.34 -12.65 16.36
N GLU A 99 15.20 -12.93 17.01
CA GLU A 99 14.89 -14.24 17.61
C GLU A 99 14.94 -15.39 16.58
N ASP A 100 14.55 -15.12 15.34
CA ASP A 100 14.60 -16.11 14.26
C ASP A 100 16.00 -16.26 13.63
N LYS A 101 16.92 -15.31 13.83
CA LYS A 101 18.34 -15.46 13.42
C LYS A 101 19.12 -16.38 14.34
N ASP A 102 18.77 -16.41 15.63
CA ASP A 102 19.45 -17.26 16.61
C ASP A 102 19.10 -18.75 16.45
N LYS A 103 18.03 -19.05 15.72
CA LYS A 103 17.65 -20.43 15.38
C LYS A 103 18.44 -20.90 14.15
N PRO A 104 19.00 -22.12 14.15
CA PRO A 104 19.65 -22.67 12.97
C PRO A 104 18.64 -22.73 11.83
N LYS A 105 18.91 -21.99 10.75
CA LYS A 105 18.03 -21.89 9.58
C LYS A 105 18.23 -23.11 8.68
N GLU A 106 17.64 -24.23 9.08
CA GLU A 106 17.57 -25.41 8.24
C GLU A 106 16.61 -25.19 7.06
N ARG A 107 16.89 -25.84 5.92
CA ARG A 107 16.02 -25.74 4.73
C ARG A 107 14.74 -26.52 5.00
N ARG A 108 13.70 -25.80 5.39
CA ARG A 108 12.33 -26.31 5.58
C ARG A 108 11.60 -26.34 4.23
N ALA A 109 10.75 -27.34 4.02
CA ALA A 109 9.83 -27.37 2.88
C ALA A 109 8.82 -26.21 2.96
N PHE A 110 8.28 -25.82 1.81
CA PHE A 110 7.24 -24.78 1.74
C PHE A 110 5.99 -25.23 2.50
N ASP A 111 5.53 -24.39 3.41
CA ASP A 111 4.29 -24.58 4.13
C ASP A 111 3.35 -23.43 3.80
N ARG A 112 2.23 -23.76 3.21
CA ARG A 112 1.23 -22.78 2.80
C ARG A 112 0.79 -21.91 3.98
N GLU A 113 0.63 -22.44 5.19
CA GLU A 113 0.12 -21.62 6.29
C GLU A 113 1.15 -20.62 6.83
N GLN A 114 2.43 -21.01 6.83
CA GLN A 114 3.52 -20.17 7.34
C GLN A 114 4.06 -19.22 6.28
N ASP A 115 4.19 -19.70 5.04
CA ASP A 115 4.87 -18.99 3.95
C ASP A 115 3.88 -18.19 3.09
N LEU A 116 2.63 -18.66 2.97
CA LEU A 116 1.58 -17.89 2.30
C LEU A 116 0.91 -16.96 3.32
N GLN A 117 1.27 -15.69 3.29
CA GLN A 117 0.64 -14.64 4.12
C GLN A 117 -0.79 -14.28 3.65
N VAL A 118 -1.57 -15.23 3.16
CA VAL A 118 -2.92 -15.00 2.64
C VAL A 118 -3.95 -15.32 3.73
N ASN A 119 -4.76 -14.31 4.08
CA ASN A 119 -5.86 -14.37 5.05
C ASN A 119 -5.45 -14.92 6.42
N ARG A 120 -4.70 -14.10 7.17
CA ARG A 120 -4.28 -14.31 8.57
C ARG A 120 -5.46 -14.29 9.56
N PHE A 121 -6.45 -15.15 9.37
CA PHE A 121 -7.34 -15.49 10.47
C PHE A 121 -6.48 -16.13 11.54
N ASP A 122 -6.50 -15.52 12.73
CA ASP A 122 -5.92 -16.12 13.92
C ASP A 122 -6.51 -17.53 14.12
N ASP A 123 -5.73 -18.48 14.61
CA ASP A 123 -6.20 -19.87 14.79
C ASP A 123 -7.41 -19.92 15.74
N ALA A 124 -7.47 -18.99 16.69
CA ALA A 124 -8.65 -18.79 17.53
C ALA A 124 -9.89 -18.37 16.72
N GLN A 125 -9.72 -17.45 15.76
CA GLN A 125 -10.80 -17.01 14.87
C GLN A 125 -11.24 -18.13 13.92
N LYS A 126 -10.31 -18.89 13.35
CA LYS A 126 -10.61 -20.08 12.53
C LYS A 126 -11.43 -21.11 13.34
N LYS A 127 -10.99 -21.42 14.56
CA LYS A 127 -11.70 -22.35 15.47
C LYS A 127 -13.08 -21.82 15.86
N ALA A 128 -13.20 -20.54 16.16
CA ALA A 128 -14.48 -19.91 16.49
C ALA A 128 -15.46 -19.99 15.30
N LEU A 129 -14.98 -19.76 14.07
CA LEU A 129 -15.80 -19.87 12.87
C LEU A 129 -16.26 -21.31 12.62
N LEU A 130 -15.37 -22.30 12.78
CA LEU A 130 -15.72 -23.73 12.69
C LEU A 130 -16.73 -24.16 13.78
N ARG A 131 -16.63 -23.61 14.99
CA ARG A 131 -17.61 -23.88 16.06
C ARG A 131 -18.97 -23.28 15.72
N LYS A 132 -19.00 -22.03 15.27
CA LYS A 132 -20.22 -21.35 14.82
C LYS A 132 -20.89 -22.10 13.68
N SER A 133 -20.14 -22.60 12.70
CA SER A 133 -20.72 -23.34 11.57
C SER A 133 -21.31 -24.69 12.01
N LYS A 134 -20.68 -25.41 12.94
CA LYS A 134 -21.23 -26.65 13.51
C LYS A 134 -22.59 -26.43 14.16
N GLU A 135 -22.77 -25.32 14.87
CA GLU A 135 -24.02 -24.97 15.53
C GLU A 135 -25.16 -24.61 14.56
N LEU A 136 -24.87 -24.23 13.31
CA LEU A 136 -25.92 -23.91 12.33
C LEU A 136 -26.82 -25.11 12.00
N ASN A 137 -26.26 -26.34 12.05
CA ASN A 137 -27.03 -27.56 11.79
C ASN A 137 -28.12 -27.82 12.84
N THR A 138 -27.92 -27.36 14.09
CA THR A 138 -28.88 -27.54 15.18
C THR A 138 -29.72 -26.29 15.42
N LYS A 139 -29.20 -25.09 15.10
CA LYS A 139 -29.90 -23.81 15.29
C LYS A 139 -31.18 -23.66 14.48
N PHE A 140 -31.23 -24.30 13.31
CA PHE A 140 -32.44 -24.34 12.46
C PHE A 140 -33.11 -25.71 12.47
N SER A 141 -32.76 -26.59 13.41
CA SER A 141 -33.52 -27.82 13.59
C SER A 141 -34.94 -27.47 14.04
N HIS A 142 -35.94 -28.11 13.45
CA HIS A 142 -37.34 -27.88 13.75
C HIS A 142 -37.55 -28.20 15.24
N GLY A 143 -37.82 -27.18 16.05
CA GLY A 143 -38.20 -27.38 17.44
C GLY A 143 -39.51 -28.15 17.48
N ASN A 144 -39.57 -29.22 18.27
CA ASN A 144 -40.82 -29.87 18.65
C ASN A 144 -41.60 -28.92 19.57
N SER A 145 -42.14 -27.82 19.02
CA SER A 145 -43.06 -26.95 19.74
C SER A 145 -44.41 -27.67 19.81
N SER A 146 -44.60 -28.47 20.85
CA SER A 146 -45.95 -28.83 21.29
C SER A 146 -46.61 -27.55 21.79
N MET A 147 -47.37 -26.89 20.91
CA MET A 147 -48.32 -25.87 21.34
C MET A 147 -49.32 -26.56 22.29
N PHE A 148 -49.27 -26.22 23.57
CA PHE A 148 -50.31 -26.57 24.52
C PHE A 148 -51.48 -25.60 24.31
N LEU A 149 -52.66 -26.21 24.11
CA LEU A 149 -53.97 -25.60 23.97
C LEU A 149 -54.42 -24.92 25.27
#